data_AF-A0A7V3I6T8-F1
#
_entry.id   AF-A0A7V3I6T8-F1
#
_cell.length_a   1.000
_cell.length_b   1.000
_cell.length_c   1.000
_cell.angle_alpha   90.00
_cell.angle_beta   90.00
_cell.angle_gamma   90.00
#
_symmetry.space_group_name_H-M   'P 1'
#
loop_
_entity.id
_entity.type
_entity.pdbx_description
1 polymer ?
#
loop_
_entity_poly.entity_id
_entity_poly.type
_entity_poly.pdbx_seq_one_letter_code
_entity_poly.pdbx_strand_id
1 'polypeptide(L)'
;MKALPLLLMLLIALDAPALAARVVTTPKVHQLTVYQAYPGASDPRDTDGALNHCWTGYLGQSGDVISAVPGVLCISPGCCNPWENYIAAAQECPLVPYTLKNTTLVKVTPSHVQCKMDNGNDILPAHTITQQGTPNIRLRWPLMYEAPGTTFTLTILYGTPALYDDDGPGPNPPAWVHVEQWVWTVSADFESLSDVLELFSELPFGQDEVPLISDGPLYETLQAKIKAAHDAYESGDLALAGFILADFELEVMDACIDASPPFPNPTGPGTGIANTDENPACCKLLIDVEYILQTSGIGQ
;
A
#
# COMPACT_ATOMS: atom_id res chain seq x y z
N MET A 1 -36.36 -6.52 -57.78
CA MET A 1 -35.30 -5.79 -57.02
C MET A 1 -35.72 -5.46 -55.57
N LYS A 2 -36.32 -6.39 -54.81
CA LYS A 2 -36.70 -6.16 -53.39
C LYS A 2 -35.89 -6.98 -52.38
N ALA A 3 -35.04 -7.90 -52.84
CA ALA A 3 -34.24 -8.79 -51.99
C ALA A 3 -32.90 -8.18 -51.54
N LEU A 4 -32.35 -7.21 -52.29
CA LEU A 4 -31.06 -6.58 -51.99
C LEU A 4 -31.02 -5.80 -50.66
N PRO A 5 -32.02 -4.97 -50.30
CA PRO A 5 -31.97 -4.25 -49.02
C PRO A 5 -32.14 -5.18 -47.81
N LEU A 6 -32.84 -6.30 -47.97
CA LEU A 6 -33.04 -7.29 -46.91
C LEU A 6 -31.74 -8.07 -46.63
N LEU A 7 -30.98 -8.40 -47.68
CA LEU A 7 -29.68 -9.05 -47.56
C LEU A 7 -28.65 -8.15 -46.88
N LEU A 8 -28.67 -6.84 -47.19
CA LEU A 8 -27.75 -5.86 -46.58
C LEU A 8 -28.05 -5.64 -45.09
N MET A 9 -29.34 -5.58 -44.71
CA MET A 9 -29.71 -5.51 -43.29
C MET A 9 -29.35 -6.79 -42.53
N LEU A 10 -29.47 -7.96 -43.15
CA LEU A 10 -29.11 -9.22 -42.52
C LEU A 10 -27.59 -9.31 -42.28
N LEU A 11 -26.78 -8.85 -43.24
CA LEU A 11 -25.33 -8.75 -43.10
C LEU A 11 -24.94 -7.78 -41.97
N ILE A 12 -25.54 -6.59 -41.92
CA ILE A 12 -25.29 -5.63 -40.83
C ILE A 12 -25.74 -6.19 -39.47
N ALA A 13 -26.87 -6.91 -39.41
CA ALA A 13 -27.37 -7.50 -38.18
C ALA A 13 -26.56 -8.73 -37.72
N LEU A 14 -25.94 -9.46 -38.65
CA LEU A 14 -25.05 -10.59 -38.36
C LEU A 14 -23.62 -10.14 -38.02
N ASP A 15 -23.18 -8.97 -38.51
CA ASP A 15 -21.87 -8.37 -38.20
C ASP A 15 -21.90 -7.46 -36.96
N ALA A 16 -23.08 -6.97 -36.55
CA ALA A 16 -23.26 -6.14 -35.35
C ALA A 16 -22.82 -6.81 -34.02
N PRO A 17 -22.92 -8.14 -33.80
CA PRO A 17 -22.44 -8.76 -32.57
C PRO A 17 -20.90 -8.82 -32.48
N ALA A 18 -20.18 -8.74 -33.60
CA ALA A 18 -18.72 -8.87 -33.61
C ALA A 18 -17.98 -7.59 -33.20
N LEU A 19 -18.62 -6.41 -33.26
CA LEU A 19 -18.01 -5.14 -32.90
C LEU A 19 -18.34 -4.68 -31.46
N ALA A 20 -19.27 -5.35 -30.77
CA ALA A 20 -19.72 -5.00 -29.43
C ALA A 20 -19.41 -6.06 -28.36
N ALA A 21 -18.84 -7.21 -28.73
CA ALA A 21 -18.19 -8.08 -27.78
C ALA A 21 -16.89 -7.39 -27.32
N ARG A 22 -17.00 -6.45 -26.36
CA ARG A 22 -15.99 -6.33 -25.31
C ARG A 22 -15.89 -7.75 -24.76
N VAL A 23 -14.91 -8.52 -25.23
CA VAL A 23 -14.53 -9.75 -24.54
C VAL A 23 -14.20 -9.28 -23.14
N VAL A 24 -15.11 -9.57 -22.20
CA VAL A 24 -14.92 -9.28 -20.79
C VAL A 24 -13.86 -10.28 -20.36
N THR A 25 -12.59 -9.93 -20.57
CA THR A 25 -11.49 -10.68 -19.99
C THR A 25 -11.49 -10.37 -18.50
N THR A 26 -11.55 -11.42 -17.69
CA THR A 26 -11.44 -11.26 -16.24
C THR A 26 -10.00 -10.86 -15.96
N PRO A 27 -9.74 -9.75 -15.26
CA PRO A 27 -8.38 -9.35 -14.97
C PRO A 27 -7.64 -10.44 -14.21
N LYS A 28 -6.38 -10.70 -14.58
CA LYS A 28 -5.48 -11.49 -13.75
C LYS A 28 -5.01 -10.60 -12.59
N VAL A 29 -5.35 -11.00 -11.36
CA VAL A 29 -5.13 -10.17 -10.16
C VAL A 29 -3.98 -10.73 -9.32
N HIS A 30 -3.03 -9.85 -9.00
CA HIS A 30 -1.91 -10.09 -8.09
C HIS A 30 -2.15 -9.31 -6.80
N GLN A 31 -2.29 -10.02 -5.69
CA GLN A 31 -2.49 -9.42 -4.36
C GLN A 31 -1.17 -9.41 -3.60
N LEU A 32 -0.78 -8.25 -3.12
CA LEU A 32 0.49 -8.01 -2.43
C LEU A 32 0.24 -7.18 -1.17
N THR A 33 1.05 -7.42 -0.14
CA THR A 33 1.03 -6.66 1.11
C THR A 33 2.27 -5.77 1.18
N VAL A 34 2.09 -4.53 1.65
CA VAL A 34 3.17 -3.59 1.95
C VAL A 34 2.96 -3.02 3.36
N TYR A 35 4.05 -2.61 3.98
CA TYR A 35 4.06 -2.10 5.35
C TYR A 35 4.56 -0.65 5.37
N GLN A 36 4.19 0.05 6.44
CA GLN A 36 4.39 1.50 6.57
C GLN A 36 5.82 1.87 6.97
N ALA A 37 6.51 0.93 7.62
CA ALA A 37 7.93 0.95 7.94
C ALA A 37 8.47 -0.49 7.84
N TYR A 38 9.79 -0.62 7.77
CA TYR A 38 10.49 -1.90 7.68
C TYR A 38 11.77 -1.86 8.52
N PRO A 39 12.21 -3.00 9.07
CA PRO A 39 13.47 -3.06 9.79
C PRO A 39 14.61 -2.82 8.80
N GLY A 40 15.46 -1.83 9.07
CA GLY A 40 16.59 -1.55 8.20
C GLY A 40 17.77 -2.47 8.47
N ALA A 41 18.12 -3.34 7.52
CA ALA A 41 19.32 -4.17 7.64
C ALA A 41 20.58 -3.39 7.23
N SER A 42 21.43 -2.99 8.18
CA SER A 42 22.66 -2.24 7.87
C SER A 42 23.82 -3.08 7.30
N ASP A 43 23.64 -4.37 6.97
CA ASP A 43 24.75 -5.20 6.48
C ASP A 43 24.75 -5.35 4.94
N PRO A 44 25.73 -4.75 4.22
CA PRO A 44 25.90 -4.94 2.79
C PRO A 44 26.36 -6.36 2.38
N ARG A 45 26.47 -7.31 3.31
CA ARG A 45 26.96 -8.69 3.07
C ARG A 45 25.96 -9.79 3.35
N ASP A 46 24.73 -9.47 3.77
CA ASP A 46 23.70 -10.49 3.94
C ASP A 46 23.14 -10.86 2.56
N THR A 47 23.52 -12.04 2.07
CA THR A 47 23.24 -12.51 0.71
C THR A 47 21.81 -13.01 0.50
N ASP A 48 20.96 -12.96 1.54
CA ASP A 48 19.58 -13.46 1.50
C ASP A 48 18.52 -12.34 1.37
N GLY A 49 18.90 -11.25 0.69
CA GLY A 49 18.01 -10.61 -0.27
C GLY A 49 16.88 -9.75 0.28
N ALA A 50 17.20 -8.69 1.02
CA ALA A 50 16.28 -7.57 1.12
C ALA A 50 16.98 -6.18 1.22
N LEU A 51 16.47 -5.23 0.42
CA LEU A 51 16.26 -3.79 0.68
C LEU A 51 16.88 -2.82 -0.36
N ASN A 52 16.17 -2.56 -1.45
CA ASN A 52 15.77 -1.20 -1.91
C ASN A 52 14.64 -1.37 -2.95
N HIS A 53 13.57 -2.00 -2.48
CA HIS A 53 12.66 -2.81 -3.28
C HIS A 53 11.64 -1.99 -4.07
N CYS A 54 12.05 -1.47 -5.22
CA CYS A 54 11.03 -1.24 -6.24
C CYS A 54 10.46 -2.59 -6.65
N TRP A 55 9.15 -2.71 -6.60
CA TRP A 55 8.45 -3.85 -7.16
C TRP A 55 8.77 -3.90 -8.65
N THR A 56 9.12 -5.09 -9.14
CA THR A 56 9.45 -5.39 -10.54
C THR A 56 8.49 -6.45 -11.07
N GLY A 57 7.24 -6.43 -10.59
CA GLY A 57 6.17 -7.33 -11.00
C GLY A 57 6.54 -8.81 -10.83
N TYR A 58 6.56 -9.56 -11.93
CA TYR A 58 6.90 -10.99 -11.94
C TYR A 58 8.34 -11.29 -11.52
N LEU A 59 9.24 -10.30 -11.56
CA LEU A 59 10.62 -10.43 -11.09
C LEU A 59 10.77 -10.20 -9.58
N GLY A 60 9.69 -9.92 -8.87
CA GLY A 60 9.69 -9.68 -7.43
C GLY A 60 10.10 -8.25 -7.06
N GLN A 61 11.23 -8.11 -6.36
CA GLN A 61 11.73 -6.83 -5.82
C GLN A 61 13.26 -6.71 -6.01
N SER A 62 13.84 -5.50 -6.18
CA SER A 62 15.30 -5.30 -6.43
C SER A 62 15.92 -4.04 -5.80
N GLY A 63 17.16 -4.06 -5.22
CA GLY A 63 17.97 -2.87 -4.80
C GLY A 63 18.98 -3.05 -3.61
N ASP A 64 19.82 -2.03 -3.29
CA ASP A 64 20.85 -1.94 -2.18
C ASP A 64 20.43 -1.12 -0.92
N VAL A 65 20.81 -1.53 0.30
CA VAL A 65 20.18 -1.14 1.60
C VAL A 65 20.43 0.27 2.17
N ILE A 66 19.41 0.82 2.87
CA ILE A 66 19.47 1.92 3.85
C ILE A 66 18.78 1.47 5.17
N SER A 67 19.35 1.87 6.31
CA SER A 67 18.87 1.72 7.71
C SER A 67 17.48 2.34 7.92
N ALA A 68 16.64 1.75 8.79
CA ALA A 68 15.24 2.09 9.08
C ALA A 68 14.68 3.25 8.25
N VAL A 69 13.98 2.91 7.17
CA VAL A 69 13.45 3.90 6.23
C VAL A 69 11.92 3.94 6.33
N PRO A 70 11.30 5.13 6.21
CA PRO A 70 9.88 5.23 5.91
C PRO A 70 9.54 4.24 4.80
N GLY A 71 8.52 3.41 4.98
CA GLY A 71 8.06 2.51 3.94
C GLY A 71 7.77 3.32 2.68
N VAL A 72 8.28 2.89 1.53
CA VAL A 72 7.98 3.52 0.24
C VAL A 72 7.48 2.43 -0.69
N LEU A 73 6.23 2.54 -1.14
CA LEU A 73 5.80 1.78 -2.30
C LEU A 73 6.53 2.34 -3.52
N CYS A 74 7.55 1.62 -3.99
CA CYS A 74 8.23 1.91 -5.24
C CYS A 74 7.79 0.92 -6.33
N ILE A 75 7.45 1.44 -7.51
CA ILE A 75 7.01 0.67 -8.68
C ILE A 75 8.05 0.90 -9.79
N SER A 76 8.68 -0.17 -10.28
CA SER A 76 9.65 -0.09 -11.37
C SER A 76 9.02 -0.51 -12.70
N PRO A 77 8.68 0.42 -13.60
CA PRO A 77 8.04 0.09 -14.87
C PRO A 77 8.96 -0.66 -15.84
N GLY A 78 10.17 -1.07 -15.47
CA GLY A 78 11.12 -1.70 -16.39
C GLY A 78 12.03 -0.67 -17.09
N CYS A 79 13.08 -1.17 -17.77
CA CYS A 79 14.15 -0.35 -18.32
C CYS A 79 14.10 -0.24 -19.85
N CYS A 80 13.59 -1.25 -20.54
CA CYS A 80 13.61 -1.35 -22.00
C CYS A 80 12.21 -1.11 -22.60
N ASN A 81 11.17 -1.67 -21.98
CA ASN A 81 9.79 -1.42 -22.36
C ASN A 81 8.94 -1.05 -21.13
N PRO A 82 8.09 -0.01 -21.22
CA PRO A 82 7.23 0.36 -20.11
C PRO A 82 6.30 -0.79 -19.69
N TRP A 83 6.34 -1.07 -18.39
CA TRP A 83 5.58 -2.09 -17.66
C TRP A 83 5.91 -3.54 -18.00
N GLU A 84 7.03 -3.82 -18.68
CA GLU A 84 7.38 -5.19 -19.08
C GLU A 84 7.42 -6.18 -17.92
N ASN A 85 7.94 -5.73 -16.79
CA ASN A 85 8.00 -6.43 -15.52
C ASN A 85 6.62 -6.91 -14.99
N TYR A 86 5.54 -6.28 -15.42
CA TYR A 86 4.18 -6.47 -14.91
C TYR A 86 3.23 -7.09 -15.94
N ILE A 87 3.76 -7.56 -17.08
CA ILE A 87 3.00 -8.12 -18.19
C ILE A 87 3.41 -9.58 -18.37
N ALA A 88 2.47 -10.51 -18.23
CA ALA A 88 2.68 -11.95 -18.35
C ALA A 88 3.29 -12.34 -19.70
N ALA A 89 2.77 -11.77 -20.80
CA ALA A 89 3.31 -11.99 -22.15
C ALA A 89 4.81 -11.64 -22.26
N ALA A 90 5.30 -10.70 -21.44
CA ALA A 90 6.70 -10.31 -21.42
C ALA A 90 7.61 -11.31 -20.68
N GLN A 91 7.02 -12.23 -19.90
CA GLN A 91 7.73 -13.21 -19.07
C GLN A 91 7.88 -14.59 -19.74
N GLU A 92 7.23 -14.79 -20.90
CA GLU A 92 7.24 -16.06 -21.62
C GLU A 92 8.57 -16.32 -22.36
N CYS A 93 8.88 -17.60 -22.59
CA CYS A 93 10.02 -18.02 -23.41
C CYS A 93 9.55 -19.02 -24.50
N PRO A 94 9.53 -18.62 -25.79
CA PRO A 94 9.96 -17.34 -26.32
C PRO A 94 9.01 -16.19 -25.94
N LEU A 95 9.57 -14.98 -25.86
CA LEU A 95 8.82 -13.74 -25.57
C LEU A 95 7.61 -13.60 -26.49
N VAL A 96 6.43 -13.38 -25.91
CA VAL A 96 5.21 -13.09 -26.67
C VAL A 96 5.16 -11.59 -26.97
N PRO A 97 5.15 -11.16 -28.24
CA PRO A 97 5.06 -9.73 -28.55
C PRO A 97 3.75 -9.13 -28.02
N TYR A 98 3.82 -7.92 -27.48
CA TYR A 98 2.66 -7.23 -26.94
C TYR A 98 2.68 -5.73 -27.29
N THR A 99 1.54 -5.07 -27.13
CA THR A 99 1.39 -3.63 -27.27
C THR A 99 0.61 -3.09 -26.08
N LEU A 100 1.24 -2.23 -25.29
CA LEU A 100 0.59 -1.51 -24.20
C LEU A 100 -0.51 -0.60 -24.75
N LYS A 101 -1.71 -0.67 -24.16
CA LYS A 101 -2.86 0.15 -24.56
C LYS A 101 -3.15 1.24 -23.54
N ASN A 102 -3.16 0.88 -22.26
CA ASN A 102 -3.43 1.82 -21.18
C ASN A 102 -2.83 1.33 -19.87
N THR A 103 -2.49 2.26 -18.99
CA THR A 103 -2.12 1.98 -17.60
C THR A 103 -2.86 2.94 -16.70
N THR A 104 -3.39 2.42 -15.59
CA THR A 104 -4.13 3.22 -14.60
C THR A 104 -3.71 2.79 -13.22
N LEU A 105 -3.36 3.74 -12.36
CA LEU A 105 -3.12 3.50 -10.94
C LEU A 105 -4.26 4.15 -10.15
N VAL A 106 -4.97 3.36 -9.35
CA VAL A 106 -5.99 3.85 -8.42
C VAL A 106 -5.51 3.62 -7.00
N LYS A 107 -5.36 4.70 -6.23
CA LYS A 107 -5.15 4.64 -4.79
C LYS A 107 -6.48 4.85 -4.08
N VAL A 108 -6.84 3.99 -3.14
CA VAL A 108 -8.03 4.14 -2.29
C VAL A 108 -7.60 4.08 -0.83
N THR A 109 -7.83 5.17 -0.10
CA THR A 109 -7.63 5.22 1.36
C THR A 109 -9.00 5.10 2.06
N PRO A 110 -9.18 4.14 2.98
CA PRO A 110 -10.44 3.94 3.69
C PRO A 110 -10.74 5.07 4.68
N SER A 111 -11.97 5.10 5.20
CA SER A 111 -12.39 6.06 6.23
C SER A 111 -12.08 5.53 7.62
N HIS A 112 -11.48 6.38 8.46
CA HIS A 112 -11.25 6.11 9.87
C HIS A 112 -11.93 7.19 10.71
N VAL A 113 -13.04 6.84 11.36
CA VAL A 113 -13.90 7.79 12.07
C VAL A 113 -13.29 8.25 13.40
N GLN A 114 -12.32 7.49 13.92
CA GLN A 114 -11.73 7.68 15.25
C GLN A 114 -10.81 8.90 15.34
N CYS A 115 -10.26 9.36 14.22
CA CYS A 115 -9.33 10.48 14.19
C CYS A 115 -9.96 11.74 13.61
N LYS A 116 -10.38 12.64 14.48
CA LYS A 116 -10.87 13.96 14.10
C LYS A 116 -10.05 15.04 14.77
N MET A 117 -9.79 16.12 14.04
CA MET A 117 -9.28 17.36 14.61
C MET A 117 -10.38 18.02 15.45
N ASP A 118 -10.00 19.00 16.28
CA ASP A 118 -10.95 19.80 17.07
C ASP A 118 -12.01 20.52 16.22
N ASN A 119 -11.71 20.80 14.95
CA ASN A 119 -12.63 21.39 13.99
C ASN A 119 -13.65 20.38 13.40
N GLY A 120 -13.56 19.10 13.78
CA GLY A 120 -14.43 18.01 13.33
C GLY A 120 -14.02 17.35 12.01
N ASN A 121 -12.97 17.83 11.35
CA ASN A 121 -12.44 17.22 10.13
C ASN A 121 -11.65 15.96 10.42
N ASP A 122 -11.71 14.99 9.51
CA ASP A 122 -10.93 13.76 9.62
C ASP A 122 -9.45 14.07 9.38
N ILE A 123 -8.58 13.65 10.31
CA ILE A 123 -7.12 13.84 10.20
C ILE A 123 -6.58 13.00 9.03
N LEU A 124 -7.11 11.78 8.87
CA LEU A 124 -6.81 10.89 7.75
C LEU A 124 -8.09 10.68 6.93
N PRO A 125 -8.41 11.62 6.01
CA PRO A 125 -9.65 11.57 5.25
C PRO A 125 -9.63 10.44 4.22
N ALA A 126 -10.78 9.78 4.07
CA ALA A 126 -10.99 8.84 2.97
C ALA A 126 -10.88 9.58 1.64
N HIS A 127 -10.10 9.02 0.71
CA HIS A 127 -9.94 9.62 -0.61
C HIS A 127 -9.58 8.58 -1.66
N THR A 128 -9.82 8.94 -2.92
CA THR A 128 -9.44 8.14 -4.08
C THR A 128 -8.66 8.99 -5.05
N ILE A 129 -7.48 8.52 -5.44
CA ILE A 129 -6.64 9.16 -6.46
C ILE A 129 -6.59 8.23 -7.66
N THR A 130 -6.79 8.77 -8.85
CA THR A 130 -6.66 8.02 -10.12
C THR A 130 -5.63 8.72 -11.00
N GLN A 131 -4.64 7.95 -11.45
CA GLN A 131 -3.62 8.38 -12.40
C GLN A 131 -3.69 7.49 -13.63
N GLN A 132 -3.53 8.08 -14.81
CA GLN A 132 -3.65 7.35 -16.07
C GLN A 132 -2.55 7.73 -17.06
N GLY A 133 -2.02 6.71 -17.73
CA GLY A 133 -0.96 6.80 -18.73
C GLY A 133 0.42 6.73 -18.10
N THR A 134 1.32 5.96 -18.73
CA THR A 134 2.68 5.69 -18.27
C THR A 134 3.44 6.90 -17.72
N PRO A 135 3.52 8.07 -18.40
CA PRO A 135 4.30 9.20 -17.89
C PRO A 135 3.66 9.92 -16.70
N ASN A 136 2.38 9.67 -16.41
CA ASN A 136 1.61 10.39 -15.39
C ASN A 136 1.40 9.58 -14.10
N ILE A 137 1.89 8.33 -14.06
CA ILE A 137 1.80 7.50 -12.87
C ILE A 137 2.97 7.85 -11.94
N ARG A 138 2.63 8.23 -10.71
CA ARG A 138 3.61 8.39 -9.62
C ARG A 138 4.08 7.01 -9.21
N LEU A 139 5.39 6.80 -9.32
CA LEU A 139 6.05 5.52 -9.09
C LEU A 139 6.55 5.31 -7.66
N ARG A 140 6.45 6.33 -6.81
CA ARG A 140 6.92 6.28 -5.42
C ARG A 140 5.90 6.92 -4.50
N TRP A 141 5.47 6.19 -3.47
CA TRP A 141 4.53 6.66 -2.47
C TRP A 141 5.10 6.41 -1.07
N PRO A 142 5.30 7.45 -0.24
CA PRO A 142 5.60 7.24 1.17
C PRO A 142 4.41 6.57 1.84
N LEU A 143 4.67 5.59 2.70
CA LEU A 143 3.67 4.76 3.36
C LEU A 143 3.55 5.04 4.86
N MET A 144 4.50 5.77 5.46
CA MET A 144 4.53 6.02 6.91
C MET A 144 3.25 6.64 7.48
N TYR A 145 2.51 7.41 6.67
CA TYR A 145 1.22 8.01 7.04
C TYR A 145 0.03 7.39 6.31
N GLU A 146 0.25 6.38 5.47
CA GLU A 146 -0.84 5.69 4.80
C GLU A 146 -1.54 4.78 5.80
N ALA A 147 -2.85 5.01 5.97
CA ALA A 147 -3.64 4.19 6.87
C ALA A 147 -3.67 2.73 6.38
N PRO A 148 -3.59 1.74 7.29
CA PRO A 148 -3.72 0.34 6.93
C PRO A 148 -5.09 0.08 6.27
N GLY A 149 -5.12 -0.83 5.31
CA GLY A 149 -6.24 -1.02 4.38
C GLY A 149 -6.21 -0.09 3.16
N THR A 150 -5.30 0.89 3.08
CA THR A 150 -5.08 1.66 1.85
C THR A 150 -4.63 0.72 0.73
N THR A 151 -5.26 0.83 -0.45
CA THR A 151 -4.92 0.00 -1.61
C THR A 151 -4.35 0.84 -2.75
N PHE A 152 -3.35 0.30 -3.43
CA PHE A 152 -2.82 0.80 -4.69
C PHE A 152 -3.07 -0.26 -5.76
N THR A 153 -3.96 0.03 -6.70
CA THR A 153 -4.34 -0.88 -7.78
C THR A 153 -3.80 -0.37 -9.10
N LEU A 154 -2.73 -0.99 -9.61
CA LEU A 154 -2.21 -0.77 -10.95
C LEU A 154 -2.91 -1.71 -11.92
N THR A 155 -3.68 -1.16 -12.84
CA THR A 155 -4.32 -1.88 -13.95
C THR A 155 -3.56 -1.61 -15.24
N ILE A 156 -3.09 -2.68 -15.89
CA ILE A 156 -2.38 -2.65 -17.16
C ILE A 156 -3.24 -3.33 -18.21
N LEU A 157 -3.58 -2.58 -19.27
CA LEU A 157 -4.27 -3.10 -20.44
C LEU A 157 -3.25 -3.22 -21.57
N TYR A 158 -3.08 -4.42 -22.12
CA TYR A 158 -2.22 -4.68 -23.27
C TYR A 158 -2.91 -5.60 -24.28
N GLY A 159 -2.35 -5.71 -25.47
CA GLY A 159 -2.82 -6.67 -26.47
C GLY A 159 -1.68 -7.40 -27.15
N THR A 160 -1.99 -8.59 -27.66
CA THR A 160 -1.06 -9.50 -28.35
C THR A 160 -1.46 -9.65 -29.83
N PRO A 161 -0.52 -9.90 -30.75
CA PRO A 161 -0.81 -10.05 -32.17
C PRO A 161 -1.48 -11.40 -32.51
N ALA A 162 -1.39 -12.38 -31.60
CA ALA A 162 -2.04 -13.68 -31.68
C ALA A 162 -2.83 -13.93 -30.40
N LEU A 163 -3.75 -14.91 -30.45
CA LEU A 163 -4.42 -15.41 -29.26
C LEU A 163 -3.36 -15.88 -28.26
N TYR A 164 -3.38 -15.30 -27.07
CA TYR A 164 -2.49 -15.61 -25.97
C TYR A 164 -3.34 -15.97 -24.76
N ASP A 165 -2.83 -16.89 -23.96
CA ASP A 165 -3.45 -17.39 -22.74
C ASP A 165 -2.59 -16.92 -21.57
N ASP A 166 -3.04 -15.87 -20.87
CA ASP A 166 -2.27 -15.17 -19.84
C ASP A 166 -2.45 -15.75 -18.42
N ASP A 167 -3.45 -16.61 -18.22
CA ASP A 167 -3.74 -17.30 -16.96
C ASP A 167 -3.67 -18.84 -17.03
N GLY A 168 -3.40 -19.40 -18.21
CA GLY A 168 -3.13 -20.83 -18.43
C GLY A 168 -4.40 -21.67 -18.28
N PRO A 169 -4.45 -22.68 -17.40
CA PRO A 169 -5.70 -23.43 -17.16
C PRO A 169 -6.76 -22.61 -16.40
N GLY A 170 -6.65 -21.27 -16.40
CA GLY A 170 -7.51 -20.35 -15.71
C GLY A 170 -8.90 -20.21 -16.37
N PRO A 171 -9.75 -19.35 -15.81
CA PRO A 171 -11.11 -19.15 -16.31
C PRO A 171 -11.16 -18.38 -17.64
N ASN A 172 -10.09 -17.68 -18.03
CA ASN A 172 -10.09 -16.89 -19.26
C ASN A 172 -9.73 -17.75 -20.48
N PRO A 173 -10.51 -17.68 -21.58
CA PRO A 173 -10.07 -18.26 -22.84
C PRO A 173 -8.94 -17.40 -23.44
N PRO A 174 -8.10 -17.99 -24.33
CA PRO A 174 -7.10 -17.21 -25.05
C PRO A 174 -7.70 -15.99 -25.74
N ALA A 175 -7.05 -14.83 -25.61
CA ALA A 175 -7.56 -13.54 -26.08
C ALA A 175 -6.48 -12.71 -26.78
N TRP A 176 -6.90 -11.63 -27.44
CA TRP A 176 -6.00 -10.62 -28.03
C TRP A 176 -5.76 -9.42 -27.11
N VAL A 177 -6.58 -9.27 -26.06
CA VAL A 177 -6.58 -8.13 -25.16
C VAL A 177 -6.63 -8.65 -23.74
N HIS A 178 -5.68 -8.20 -22.93
CA HIS A 178 -5.38 -8.74 -21.61
C HIS A 178 -5.39 -7.61 -20.58
N VAL A 179 -5.84 -7.92 -19.37
CA VAL A 179 -5.87 -6.98 -18.25
C VAL A 179 -5.18 -7.62 -17.07
N GLU A 180 -4.12 -6.99 -16.59
CA GLU A 180 -3.43 -7.39 -15.37
C GLU A 180 -3.62 -6.33 -14.29
N GLN A 181 -3.92 -6.78 -13.07
CA GLN A 181 -4.12 -5.93 -11.91
C GLN A 181 -3.14 -6.30 -10.81
N TRP A 182 -2.37 -5.33 -10.36
CA TRP A 182 -1.45 -5.45 -9.24
C TRP A 182 -1.98 -4.59 -8.10
N VAL A 183 -2.36 -5.25 -7.01
CA VAL A 183 -3.00 -4.65 -5.84
C VAL A 183 -2.04 -4.75 -4.67
N TRP A 184 -1.49 -3.61 -4.25
CA TRP A 184 -0.73 -3.50 -3.00
C TRP A 184 -1.66 -2.98 -1.91
N THR A 185 -1.79 -3.72 -0.82
CA THR A 185 -2.55 -3.32 0.36
C THR A 185 -1.59 -2.96 1.48
N VAL A 186 -1.73 -1.75 2.02
CA VAL A 186 -1.01 -1.32 3.22
C VAL A 186 -1.55 -2.10 4.41
N SER A 187 -0.69 -2.76 5.16
CA SER A 187 -1.04 -3.49 6.38
C SER A 187 -0.24 -2.98 7.57
N ALA A 188 -0.75 -3.24 8.77
CA ALA A 188 -0.05 -3.05 10.04
C ALA A 188 -0.07 -4.37 10.84
N ASP A 189 1.02 -4.64 11.51
CA ASP A 189 1.26 -5.74 12.45
C ASP A 189 2.15 -5.25 13.60
N PHE A 190 2.46 -6.11 14.57
CA PHE A 190 3.27 -5.72 15.73
C PHE A 190 4.68 -5.22 15.34
N GLU A 191 5.31 -5.84 14.34
CA GLU A 191 6.64 -5.46 13.88
C GLU A 191 6.62 -4.10 13.18
N SER A 192 5.73 -3.92 12.20
CA SER A 192 5.59 -2.64 11.50
C SER A 192 5.13 -1.50 12.40
N LEU A 193 4.30 -1.75 13.43
CA LEU A 193 3.95 -0.74 14.44
C LEU A 193 5.17 -0.34 15.29
N SER A 194 6.00 -1.31 15.68
CA SER A 194 7.28 -1.06 16.38
C SER A 194 8.22 -0.21 15.52
N ASP A 195 8.36 -0.53 14.23
CA ASP A 195 9.20 0.21 13.29
C ASP A 195 8.68 1.63 13.03
N VAL A 196 7.36 1.81 12.91
CA VAL A 196 6.73 3.14 12.79
C VAL A 196 7.00 3.97 14.04
N LEU A 197 6.93 3.36 15.22
CA LEU A 197 7.19 4.04 16.49
C LEU A 197 8.66 4.49 16.59
N GLU A 198 9.60 3.63 16.20
CA GLU A 198 11.03 3.97 16.11
C GLU A 198 11.23 5.14 15.13
N LEU A 199 10.66 5.04 13.93
CA LEU A 199 10.74 6.08 12.92
C LEU A 199 10.19 7.43 13.43
N PHE A 200 9.07 7.44 14.14
CA PHE A 200 8.50 8.66 14.71
C PHE A 200 9.35 9.26 15.84
N SER A 201 10.16 8.46 16.53
CA SER A 201 11.12 8.94 17.52
C SER A 201 12.38 9.56 16.89
N GLU A 202 12.60 9.36 15.59
CA GLU A 202 13.77 9.86 14.86
C GLU A 202 13.45 10.97 13.85
N LEU A 203 12.27 10.92 13.20
CA LEU A 203 11.91 11.85 12.14
C LEU A 203 11.53 13.23 12.68
N PRO A 204 12.08 14.32 12.12
CA PRO A 204 11.73 15.67 12.55
C PRO A 204 10.29 16.05 12.15
N PHE A 205 9.63 16.77 13.04
CA PHE A 205 8.37 17.45 12.82
C PHE A 205 8.60 18.69 11.95
N GLY A 206 8.25 18.61 10.67
CA GLY A 206 8.35 19.73 9.74
C GLY A 206 9.77 20.32 9.69
N GLN A 207 9.92 21.57 10.13
CA GLN A 207 11.21 22.28 10.19
C GLN A 207 11.74 22.45 11.62
N ASP A 208 11.05 21.93 12.63
CA ASP A 208 11.31 22.24 14.04
C ASP A 208 12.49 21.44 14.62
N GLU A 209 13.10 20.53 13.84
CA GLU A 209 14.20 19.66 14.27
C GLU A 209 13.88 18.80 15.52
N VAL A 210 12.60 18.68 15.89
CA VAL A 210 12.12 17.86 17.01
C VAL A 210 11.44 16.60 16.48
N PRO A 211 11.68 15.41 17.04
CA PRO A 211 10.97 14.21 16.60
C PRO A 211 9.45 14.27 16.77
N LEU A 212 8.72 13.46 15.99
CA LEU A 212 7.26 13.32 16.12
C LEU A 212 6.85 12.77 17.49
N ILE A 213 7.69 11.90 18.07
CA ILE A 213 7.61 11.46 19.46
C ILE A 213 8.79 12.06 20.21
N SER A 214 8.52 13.13 20.94
CA SER A 214 9.56 13.92 21.61
C SER A 214 9.82 13.48 23.06
N ASP A 215 8.95 12.64 23.62
CA ASP A 215 9.08 12.10 24.98
C ASP A 215 9.76 10.71 24.95
N GLY A 216 11.03 10.67 25.36
CA GLY A 216 11.84 9.45 25.38
C GLY A 216 11.29 8.34 26.30
N PRO A 217 10.97 8.63 27.58
CA PRO A 217 10.31 7.65 28.46
C PRO A 217 8.99 7.09 27.91
N LEU A 218 8.18 7.93 27.25
CA LEU A 218 6.96 7.48 26.58
C LEU A 218 7.29 6.50 25.44
N TYR A 219 8.26 6.83 24.58
CA TYR A 219 8.71 5.95 23.50
C TYR A 219 9.10 4.56 24.03
N GLU A 220 9.95 4.49 25.05
CA GLU A 220 10.37 3.22 25.66
C GLU A 220 9.18 2.43 26.22
N THR A 221 8.23 3.14 26.85
CA THR A 221 7.01 2.53 27.40
C THR A 221 6.13 1.93 26.30
N LEU A 222 5.92 2.68 25.21
CA LEU A 222 5.13 2.25 24.07
C LEU A 222 5.77 1.04 23.36
N GLN A 223 7.09 1.05 23.14
CA GLN A 223 7.82 -0.09 22.59
C GLN A 223 7.67 -1.35 23.47
N ALA A 224 7.81 -1.18 24.79
CA ALA A 224 7.65 -2.30 25.73
C ALA A 224 6.23 -2.89 25.69
N LYS A 225 5.20 -2.06 25.54
CA LYS A 225 3.82 -2.53 25.40
C LYS A 225 3.57 -3.27 24.09
N ILE A 226 4.07 -2.78 22.95
CA ILE A 226 3.96 -3.48 21.65
C ILE A 226 4.59 -4.87 21.78
N LYS A 227 5.82 -4.94 22.32
CA LYS A 227 6.49 -6.22 22.55
C LYS A 227 5.70 -7.15 23.48
N ALA A 228 5.20 -6.64 24.60
CA ALA A 228 4.44 -7.44 25.56
C ALA A 228 3.13 -7.97 24.96
N ALA A 229 2.44 -7.16 24.16
CA ALA A 229 1.24 -7.57 23.43
C ALA A 229 1.55 -8.66 22.39
N HIS A 230 2.65 -8.51 21.66
CA HIS A 230 3.10 -9.52 20.70
C HIS A 230 3.45 -10.85 21.39
N ASP A 231 4.20 -10.81 22.50
CA ASP A 231 4.54 -12.01 23.28
C ASP A 231 3.27 -12.72 23.81
N ALA A 232 2.25 -11.95 24.24
CA ALA A 232 0.96 -12.49 24.68
C ALA A 232 0.18 -13.14 23.50
N TYR A 233 0.15 -12.48 22.34
CA TYR A 233 -0.47 -12.99 21.12
C TYR A 233 0.15 -14.32 20.67
N GLU A 234 1.49 -14.40 20.60
CA GLU A 234 2.23 -15.62 20.23
C GLU A 234 2.00 -16.78 21.23
N SER A 235 1.71 -16.46 22.49
CA SER A 235 1.34 -17.47 23.50
C SER A 235 -0.13 -17.94 23.40
N GLY A 236 -0.93 -17.30 22.54
CA GLY A 236 -2.37 -17.55 22.38
C GLY A 236 -3.26 -16.86 23.41
N ASP A 237 -2.71 -15.99 24.26
CA ASP A 237 -3.48 -15.21 25.25
C ASP A 237 -4.00 -13.91 24.61
N LEU A 238 -5.00 -14.06 23.75
CA LEU A 238 -5.60 -12.93 23.01
C LEU A 238 -6.23 -11.90 23.96
N ALA A 239 -6.77 -12.32 25.11
CA ALA A 239 -7.37 -11.42 26.08
C ALA A 239 -6.33 -10.50 26.72
N LEU A 240 -5.17 -11.05 27.11
CA LEU A 240 -4.07 -10.25 27.63
C LEU A 240 -3.49 -9.33 26.55
N ALA A 241 -3.29 -9.83 25.33
CA ALA A 241 -2.80 -9.01 24.22
C ALA A 241 -3.73 -7.81 23.96
N GLY A 242 -5.05 -8.02 23.95
CA GLY A 242 -6.05 -6.97 23.78
C GLY A 242 -6.04 -5.95 24.92
N PHE A 243 -5.88 -6.39 26.17
CA PHE A 243 -5.75 -5.47 27.31
C PHE A 243 -4.51 -4.59 27.19
N ILE A 244 -3.36 -5.15 26.80
CA ILE A 244 -2.11 -4.38 26.63
C ILE A 244 -2.23 -3.38 25.49
N LEU A 245 -2.85 -3.77 24.37
CA LEU A 245 -3.08 -2.86 23.24
C LEU A 245 -4.05 -1.73 23.58
N ALA A 246 -5.11 -2.00 24.35
CA ALA A 246 -6.00 -0.95 24.84
C ALA A 246 -5.28 0.03 25.79
N ASP A 247 -4.38 -0.48 26.64
CA ASP A 247 -3.55 0.34 27.51
C ASP A 247 -2.52 1.17 26.71
N PHE A 248 -1.99 0.63 25.61
CA PHE A 248 -1.19 1.38 24.64
C PHE A 248 -1.99 2.53 24.02
N GLU A 249 -3.22 2.28 23.56
CA GLU A 249 -4.08 3.33 22.97
C GLU A 249 -4.33 4.47 23.96
N LEU A 250 -4.59 4.15 25.23
CA LEU A 250 -4.80 5.17 26.28
C LEU A 250 -3.56 6.03 26.50
N GLU A 251 -2.36 5.44 26.59
CA GLU A 251 -1.11 6.20 26.73
C GLU A 251 -0.85 7.08 25.50
N VAL A 252 -1.14 6.58 24.30
CA VAL A 252 -1.04 7.39 23.07
C VAL A 252 -1.98 8.59 23.17
N MET A 253 -3.26 8.36 23.45
CA MET A 253 -4.29 9.41 23.54
C MET A 253 -3.95 10.49 24.58
N ASP A 254 -3.44 10.10 25.76
CA ASP A 254 -3.06 11.03 26.82
C ASP A 254 -1.81 11.85 26.48
N ALA A 255 -0.97 11.36 25.56
CA ALA A 255 0.26 12.01 25.15
C ALA A 255 0.16 12.81 23.83
N CYS A 256 -1.01 12.84 23.17
CA CYS A 256 -1.19 13.56 21.92
C CYS A 256 -1.11 15.08 22.11
N ILE A 257 -0.32 15.75 21.27
CA ILE A 257 -0.18 17.21 21.26
C ILE A 257 -0.54 17.77 19.88
N ASP A 258 -1.24 18.89 19.86
CA ASP A 258 -1.73 19.59 18.65
C ASP A 258 -0.71 20.57 18.05
N ALA A 259 0.39 20.82 18.76
CA ALA A 259 1.48 21.68 18.33
C ALA A 259 2.83 21.10 18.73
N SER A 260 3.82 21.29 17.85
CA SER A 260 5.22 20.97 18.15
C SER A 260 5.78 21.90 19.23
N PRO A 261 6.62 21.40 20.14
CA PRO A 261 7.27 22.24 21.12
C PRO A 261 8.18 23.27 20.44
N PRO A 262 8.13 24.57 20.82
CA PRO A 262 8.82 25.67 20.12
C PRO A 262 10.35 25.64 20.25
N PHE A 263 10.91 24.67 20.97
CA PHE A 263 12.35 24.50 21.16
C PHE A 263 12.68 23.00 21.20
N PRO A 264 13.87 22.59 20.72
CA PRO A 264 14.35 21.20 20.78
C PRO A 264 14.74 20.76 22.20
N ASN A 265 14.03 21.25 23.21
CA ASN A 265 14.33 20.90 24.59
C ASN A 265 13.75 19.50 24.87
N PRO A 266 14.59 18.48 25.06
CA PRO A 266 14.18 17.07 24.98
C PRO A 266 13.37 16.58 26.19
N THR A 267 13.05 17.46 27.15
CA THR A 267 12.31 17.10 28.36
C THR A 267 11.50 18.29 28.89
N GLY A 268 10.28 18.03 29.38
CA GLY A 268 9.48 19.00 30.12
C GLY A 268 8.02 19.08 29.65
N PRO A 269 7.19 19.92 30.29
CA PRO A 269 5.82 20.16 29.86
C PRO A 269 5.80 20.66 28.41
N GLY A 270 5.12 19.90 27.53
CA GLY A 270 5.06 20.16 26.08
C GLY A 270 5.74 19.11 25.20
N THR A 271 6.34 18.05 25.75
CA THR A 271 6.73 16.85 25.00
C THR A 271 5.57 15.87 24.88
N GLY A 272 5.55 15.05 23.83
CA GLY A 272 4.46 14.13 23.54
C GLY A 272 4.51 13.59 22.11
N ILE A 273 3.35 13.19 21.58
CA ILE A 273 3.16 12.66 20.24
C ILE A 273 2.45 13.69 19.37
N ALA A 274 3.12 14.17 18.33
CA ALA A 274 2.56 15.16 17.42
C ALA A 274 1.29 14.63 16.70
N ASN A 275 0.25 15.46 16.66
CA ASN A 275 -1.00 15.16 15.96
C ASN A 275 -1.51 16.36 15.19
N THR A 276 -0.92 16.62 14.02
CA THR A 276 -1.31 17.73 13.15
C THR A 276 -1.75 17.25 11.78
N ASP A 277 -2.35 18.14 10.99
CA ASP A 277 -2.74 17.88 9.60
C ASP A 277 -1.56 17.42 8.73
N GLU A 278 -0.35 17.90 9.05
CA GLU A 278 0.87 17.53 8.32
C GLU A 278 1.52 16.26 8.87
N ASN A 279 1.48 16.07 10.19
CA ASN A 279 2.11 14.95 10.87
C ASN A 279 1.12 14.30 11.86
N PRO A 280 0.25 13.38 11.38
CA PRO A 280 -0.81 12.79 12.17
C PRO A 280 -0.32 11.57 12.99
N ALA A 281 0.82 11.68 13.68
CA ALA A 281 1.52 10.53 14.27
C ALA A 281 0.67 9.82 15.34
N CYS A 282 0.06 10.57 16.26
CA CYS A 282 -0.84 10.03 17.27
C CYS A 282 -2.02 9.27 16.64
N CYS A 283 -2.76 9.92 15.74
CA CYS A 283 -3.87 9.28 15.03
C CYS A 283 -3.42 8.00 14.29
N LYS A 284 -2.26 8.07 13.65
CA LYS A 284 -1.70 6.98 12.87
C LYS A 284 -1.43 5.75 13.75
N LEU A 285 -0.82 5.92 14.93
CA LEU A 285 -0.58 4.84 15.88
C LEU A 285 -1.89 4.20 16.36
N LEU A 286 -2.93 5.00 16.63
CA LEU A 286 -4.24 4.48 17.06
C LEU A 286 -4.90 3.61 15.98
N ILE A 287 -4.90 4.07 14.73
CA ILE A 287 -5.50 3.31 13.62
C ILE A 287 -4.75 1.99 13.38
N ASP A 288 -3.42 1.98 13.52
CA ASP A 288 -2.65 0.75 13.36
C ASP A 288 -3.02 -0.28 14.43
N VAL A 289 -3.16 0.15 15.69
CA VAL A 289 -3.58 -0.74 16.78
C VAL A 289 -4.99 -1.28 16.53
N GLU A 290 -5.94 -0.43 16.15
CA GLU A 290 -7.29 -0.87 15.81
C GLU A 290 -7.27 -1.90 14.68
N TYR A 291 -6.48 -1.65 13.63
CA TYR A 291 -6.32 -2.58 12.52
C TYR A 291 -5.76 -3.93 13.00
N ILE A 292 -4.70 -3.92 13.81
CA ILE A 292 -4.11 -5.13 14.38
C ILE A 292 -5.15 -5.91 15.19
N LEU A 293 -5.91 -5.23 16.06
CA LEU A 293 -6.97 -5.85 16.86
C LEU A 293 -8.01 -6.55 15.98
N GLN A 294 -8.42 -5.91 14.88
CA GLN A 294 -9.41 -6.44 13.94
C GLN A 294 -8.88 -7.62 13.11
N THR A 295 -7.65 -7.55 12.60
CA THR A 295 -7.12 -8.57 11.67
C THR A 295 -6.51 -9.77 12.36
N SER A 296 -6.00 -9.61 13.58
CA SER A 296 -5.42 -10.71 14.38
C SER A 296 -6.47 -11.54 15.14
N GLY A 297 -7.71 -11.03 15.24
CA GLY A 297 -8.77 -11.63 16.04
C GLY A 297 -8.68 -11.33 17.54
N ILE A 298 -7.74 -10.49 17.99
CA ILE A 298 -7.63 -10.05 19.40
C ILE A 298 -8.88 -9.27 19.84
N GLY A 299 -9.49 -8.50 18.93
CA GLY A 299 -10.67 -7.68 19.24
C GLY A 299 -12.02 -8.41 19.25
N GLN A 300 -12.04 -9.75 19.10
CA GLN A 300 -13.26 -10.58 19.04
C GLN A 300 -13.50 -11.36 20.33
#